data_AF-A0A379SKH4-F1
#
_entry.id   AF-A0A379SKH4-F1
#
_cell.length_a   1.000
_cell.length_b   1.000
_cell.length_c   1.000
_cell.angle_alpha   90.00
_cell.angle_beta   90.00
_cell.angle_gamma   90.00
#
_symmetry.space_group_name_H-M   'P 1'
#
loop_
_entity.id
_entity.type
_entity.pdbx_description
1 polymer ?
#
loop_
_entity_poly.entity_id
_entity_poly.type
_entity_poly.pdbx_seq_one_letter_code
_entity_poly.pdbx_strand_id
1 'polypeptide(L)'
;MLRVSTSLFMKSRINWICAMAIAPAHSFHPLRDVAGWEHDLHAAMNNIQDEIDLVGENAASIDAYAATDPAECFAVLSEYFFSAPELFAPRFPALWQRFCQFYRQDPSQRLR
;
A
#
# COMPACT_ATOMS: atom_id res chain seq x y z
N MET A 1 -14.90 4.28 -12.73
CA MET A 1 -14.10 3.15 -12.20
C MET A 1 -12.74 3.20 -12.85
N LEU A 2 -11.85 4.03 -12.28
CA LEU A 2 -10.53 4.29 -12.83
C LEU A 2 -9.64 3.08 -12.54
N ARG A 3 -9.70 2.09 -13.43
CA ARG A 3 -8.75 0.97 -13.45
C ARG A 3 -7.37 1.59 -13.64
N VAL A 4 -6.50 1.47 -12.65
CA VAL A 4 -5.17 2.08 -12.59
C VAL A 4 -4.31 1.55 -13.74
N SER A 5 -4.49 2.16 -14.91
CA SER A 5 -3.92 1.75 -16.18
C SER A 5 -2.64 2.54 -16.44
N THR A 6 -1.69 2.48 -15.50
CA THR A 6 -0.35 3.08 -15.60
C THR A 6 0.73 2.14 -15.05
N SER A 7 0.57 0.84 -15.31
CA SER A 7 1.27 -0.20 -14.56
C SER A 7 2.74 -0.46 -14.96
N LEU A 8 3.24 -0.07 -16.14
CA LEU A 8 4.60 -0.53 -16.54
C LEU A 8 5.76 0.32 -15.99
N PHE A 9 5.57 1.63 -15.84
CA PHE A 9 6.67 2.53 -15.42
C PHE A 9 6.83 2.61 -13.89
N MET A 10 5.74 2.43 -13.14
CA MET A 10 5.76 2.39 -11.68
C MET A 10 6.13 1.02 -11.11
N LYS A 11 5.78 -0.11 -11.78
CA LYS A 11 6.20 -1.46 -11.35
C LYS A 11 7.71 -1.59 -11.18
N SER A 12 8.52 -0.99 -12.08
CA SER A 12 9.99 -1.06 -11.96
C SER A 12 10.55 -0.35 -10.73
N ARG A 13 9.90 0.72 -10.25
CA ARG A 13 10.29 1.39 -8.99
C ARG A 13 9.72 0.68 -7.77
N ILE A 14 8.48 0.23 -7.83
CA ILE A 14 7.79 -0.48 -6.74
C ILE A 14 8.47 -1.81 -6.44
N ASN A 15 8.90 -2.57 -7.47
CA ASN A 15 9.59 -3.84 -7.29
C ASN A 15 10.95 -3.68 -6.57
N TRP A 16 11.65 -2.57 -6.81
CA TRP A 16 12.88 -2.22 -6.08
C TRP A 16 12.62 -1.83 -4.62
N ILE A 17 11.53 -1.10 -4.36
CA ILE A 17 11.16 -0.66 -3.02
C ILE A 17 10.63 -1.83 -2.18
N CYS A 18 9.80 -2.70 -2.74
CA CYS A 18 9.36 -3.94 -2.09
C CYS A 18 10.56 -4.84 -1.77
N ALA A 19 11.52 -4.98 -2.71
CA ALA A 19 12.74 -5.74 -2.47
C ALA A 19 13.57 -5.15 -1.31
N MET A 20 13.59 -3.83 -1.12
CA MET A 20 14.30 -3.21 0.01
C MET A 20 13.51 -3.23 1.33
N ALA A 21 12.18 -3.16 1.28
CA ALA A 21 11.31 -3.16 2.47
C ALA A 21 11.12 -4.56 3.07
N ILE A 22 11.19 -5.60 2.24
CA ILE A 22 10.89 -6.99 2.61
C ILE A 22 12.17 -7.85 2.69
N ALA A 23 13.31 -7.38 2.18
CA ALA A 23 14.58 -8.08 2.35
C ALA A 23 14.93 -8.24 3.85
N PRO A 24 15.15 -9.48 4.32
CA PRO A 24 15.57 -9.70 5.70
C PRO A 24 16.99 -9.16 5.85
N ALA A 25 17.14 -8.20 6.75
CA ALA A 25 18.42 -7.66 7.22
C ALA A 25 19.25 -6.87 6.19
N HIS A 26 19.06 -5.55 6.11
CA HIS A 26 20.23 -4.62 6.08
C HIS A 26 19.95 -3.13 6.29
N SER A 27 18.73 -2.70 6.59
CA SER A 27 18.48 -1.32 7.02
C SER A 27 17.85 -1.32 8.40
N PHE A 28 18.52 -0.66 9.34
CA PHE A 28 18.12 -0.39 10.72
C PHE A 28 16.75 0.34 10.77
N HIS A 29 15.65 -0.36 10.47
CA HIS A 29 14.35 -0.02 11.03
C HIS A 29 14.31 -0.69 12.40
N PRO A 30 14.04 0.03 13.49
CA PRO A 30 13.90 -0.59 14.80
C PRO A 30 12.85 -1.70 14.68
N LEU A 31 13.17 -2.92 15.12
CA LEU A 31 12.31 -4.13 15.03
C LEU A 31 10.86 -3.90 15.51
N ARG A 32 10.66 -2.87 16.34
CA ARG A 32 9.36 -2.43 16.86
C ARG A 32 8.45 -1.85 15.76
N ASP A 33 9.00 -1.34 14.67
CA ASP A 33 8.22 -0.76 13.58
C ASP A 33 7.70 -1.86 12.63
N VAL A 34 8.46 -2.95 12.44
CA VAL A 34 8.07 -4.10 11.59
C VAL A 34 6.77 -4.74 12.09
N ALA A 35 6.64 -4.97 13.39
CA ALA A 35 5.41 -5.52 13.97
C ALA A 35 4.18 -4.59 13.78
N GLY A 36 4.40 -3.27 13.81
CA GLY A 36 3.34 -2.30 13.54
C GLY A 36 2.94 -2.27 12.07
N TRP A 37 3.92 -2.38 11.17
CA TRP A 37 3.70 -2.51 9.73
C TRP A 37 2.94 -3.79 9.37
N GLU A 38 3.35 -4.93 9.90
CA GLU A 38 2.67 -6.21 9.67
C GLU A 38 1.23 -6.18 10.18
N HIS A 39 1.02 -5.63 11.39
CA HIS A 39 -0.32 -5.47 11.94
C HIS A 39 -1.22 -4.59 11.05
N ASP A 40 -0.73 -3.42 10.64
CA ASP A 40 -1.53 -2.48 9.85
C ASP A 40 -1.74 -2.98 8.41
N LEU A 41 -0.76 -3.69 7.82
CA LEU A 41 -0.90 -4.35 6.51
C LEU A 41 -1.94 -5.46 6.58
N HIS A 42 -1.89 -6.34 7.58
CA HIS A 42 -2.90 -7.39 7.75
C HIS A 42 -4.29 -6.79 7.99
N ALA A 43 -4.39 -5.70 8.76
CA ALA A 43 -5.65 -4.99 8.93
C ALA A 43 -6.16 -4.40 7.60
N ALA A 44 -5.27 -3.86 6.76
CA ALA A 44 -5.64 -3.37 5.43
C ALA A 44 -6.09 -4.51 4.50
N MET A 45 -5.36 -5.64 4.49
CA MET A 45 -5.71 -6.84 3.73
C MET A 45 -7.09 -7.36 4.11
N ASN A 46 -7.39 -7.46 5.42
CA ASN A 46 -8.70 -7.90 5.89
C ASN A 46 -9.81 -6.95 5.44
N ASN A 47 -9.61 -5.62 5.52
CA ASN A 47 -10.60 -4.65 5.03
C ASN A 47 -10.83 -4.76 3.51
N ILE A 48 -9.77 -5.03 2.75
CA ILE A 48 -9.86 -5.22 1.30
C ILE A 48 -10.62 -6.53 1.01
N GLN A 49 -10.33 -7.60 1.73
CA GLN A 49 -11.04 -8.88 1.61
C GLN A 49 -12.53 -8.74 1.97
N ASP A 50 -12.85 -8.08 3.08
CA ASP A 50 -14.24 -7.82 3.49
C ASP A 50 -15.00 -7.03 2.41
N GLU A 51 -14.34 -6.05 1.77
CA GLU A 51 -14.93 -5.30 0.67
C GLU A 51 -15.16 -6.19 -0.55
N ILE A 52 -14.19 -7.03 -0.93
CA ILE A 52 -14.32 -7.99 -2.03
C ILE A 52 -15.47 -8.96 -1.78
N ASP A 53 -15.61 -9.45 -0.55
CA ASP A 53 -16.68 -10.36 -0.18
C ASP A 53 -18.07 -9.69 -0.24
N LEU A 54 -18.13 -8.37 0.02
CA LEU A 54 -19.36 -7.58 0.00
C LEU A 54 -19.79 -7.16 -1.42
N VAL A 55 -18.86 -6.67 -2.25
CA VAL A 55 -19.17 -6.06 -3.56
C VAL A 55 -18.69 -6.88 -4.75
N GLY A 56 -17.82 -7.87 -4.52
CA GLY A 56 -17.15 -8.66 -5.55
C GLY A 56 -15.83 -8.05 -6.03
N GLU A 57 -14.90 -8.89 -6.48
CA GLU A 57 -13.54 -8.50 -6.93
C GLU A 57 -13.54 -7.37 -7.97
N ASN A 58 -14.49 -7.39 -8.89
CA ASN A 58 -14.59 -6.39 -9.96
C ASN A 58 -15.11 -5.03 -9.48
N ALA A 59 -15.73 -4.98 -8.29
CA ALA A 59 -16.33 -3.77 -7.72
C ALA A 59 -15.52 -3.16 -6.56
N ALA A 60 -14.50 -3.88 -6.08
CA ALA A 60 -13.65 -3.42 -4.99
C ALA A 60 -12.86 -2.16 -5.37
N SER A 61 -12.68 -1.27 -4.39
CA SER A 61 -11.95 -0.01 -4.55
C SER A 61 -10.43 -0.21 -4.67
N ILE A 62 -9.90 -1.26 -4.04
CA ILE A 62 -8.51 -1.69 -4.12
C ILE A 62 -8.47 -3.00 -4.93
N ASP A 63 -7.37 -3.22 -5.65
CA ASP A 63 -7.18 -4.46 -6.40
C ASP A 63 -7.20 -5.67 -5.45
N ALA A 64 -7.99 -6.70 -5.78
CA ALA A 64 -8.09 -7.92 -4.99
C ALA A 64 -6.76 -8.62 -4.76
N TYR A 65 -5.80 -8.39 -5.67
CA TYR A 65 -4.45 -8.90 -5.53
C TYR A 65 -3.76 -8.42 -4.24
N ALA A 66 -4.11 -7.24 -3.72
CA ALA A 66 -3.58 -6.71 -2.46
C ALA A 66 -3.99 -7.51 -1.21
N ALA A 67 -5.05 -8.33 -1.28
CA ALA A 67 -5.45 -9.20 -0.18
C ALA A 67 -4.73 -10.56 -0.17
N THR A 68 -3.93 -10.86 -1.21
CA THR A 68 -3.30 -12.18 -1.39
C THR A 68 -2.12 -12.39 -0.45
N ASP A 69 -1.22 -11.41 -0.38
CA ASP A 69 -0.07 -11.47 0.51
C ASP A 69 0.38 -10.05 0.95
N PRO A 70 1.14 -9.93 2.05
CA PRO A 70 1.56 -8.63 2.57
C PRO A 70 2.50 -7.86 1.62
N ALA A 71 3.27 -8.56 0.79
CA ALA A 71 4.20 -7.94 -0.16
C ALA A 71 3.45 -7.25 -1.30
N GLU A 72 2.43 -7.93 -1.83
CA GLU A 72 1.54 -7.44 -2.87
C GLU A 72 0.61 -6.36 -2.32
N CYS A 73 0.15 -6.50 -1.07
CA CYS A 73 -0.57 -5.44 -0.38
C CYS A 73 0.26 -4.15 -0.36
N PHE A 74 1.53 -4.25 0.07
CA PHE A 74 2.43 -3.10 0.09
C PHE A 74 2.70 -2.55 -1.32
N ALA A 75 2.92 -3.41 -2.31
CA ALA A 75 3.17 -3.00 -3.70
C ALA A 75 1.98 -2.22 -4.29
N VAL A 76 0.77 -2.76 -4.13
CA VAL A 76 -0.47 -2.15 -4.61
C VAL A 76 -0.73 -0.83 -3.88
N LEU A 77 -0.68 -0.81 -2.55
CA LEU A 77 -0.89 0.41 -1.77
C LEU A 77 0.16 1.49 -2.05
N SER A 78 1.39 1.10 -2.39
CA SER A 78 2.41 2.03 -2.88
C SER A 78 2.01 2.68 -4.21
N GLU A 79 1.41 1.92 -5.13
CA GLU A 79 0.89 2.46 -6.38
C GLU A 79 -0.22 3.50 -6.12
N TYR A 80 -1.16 3.18 -5.22
CA TYR A 80 -2.22 4.10 -4.81
C TYR A 80 -1.68 5.33 -4.10
N PHE A 81 -0.63 5.20 -3.28
CA PHE A 81 0.00 6.32 -2.59
C PHE A 81 0.52 7.40 -3.55
N PHE A 82 1.11 7.00 -4.69
CA PHE A 82 1.60 7.95 -5.69
C PHE A 82 0.55 8.36 -6.73
N SER A 83 -0.40 7.48 -7.06
CA SER A 83 -1.34 7.69 -8.16
C SER A 83 -2.65 8.33 -7.72
N ALA A 84 -3.16 7.96 -6.54
CA ALA A 84 -4.48 8.36 -6.02
C ALA A 84 -4.46 8.49 -4.48
N PRO A 85 -3.67 9.42 -3.91
CA PRO A 85 -3.56 9.60 -2.47
C PRO A 85 -4.90 9.92 -1.77
N GLU A 86 -5.85 10.52 -2.50
CA GLU A 86 -7.20 10.86 -2.01
C GLU A 86 -8.07 9.64 -1.68
N LEU A 87 -7.80 8.48 -2.28
CA LEU A 87 -8.50 7.23 -1.96
C LEU A 87 -7.83 6.48 -0.80
N PHE A 88 -6.49 6.54 -0.74
CA PHE A 88 -5.71 5.81 0.25
C PHE A 88 -5.68 6.50 1.62
N ALA A 89 -5.43 7.82 1.66
CA ALA A 89 -5.29 8.58 2.91
C ALA A 89 -6.50 8.52 3.86
N PRO A 90 -7.76 8.73 3.39
CA PRO A 90 -8.92 8.64 4.29
C PRO A 90 -9.29 7.20 4.66
N ARG A 91 -8.93 6.21 3.82
CA ARG A 91 -9.31 4.81 4.03
C ARG A 91 -8.39 4.10 5.02
N PHE A 92 -7.08 4.37 4.97
CA PHE A 92 -6.09 3.78 5.86
C PHE A 92 -5.17 4.85 6.47
N PRO A 93 -5.68 5.71 7.37
CA PRO A 93 -4.91 6.84 7.89
C PRO A 93 -3.67 6.43 8.69
N ALA A 94 -3.72 5.30 9.41
CA ALA A 94 -2.56 4.76 10.11
C ALA A 94 -1.46 4.30 9.14
N LEU A 95 -1.84 3.54 8.11
CA LEU A 95 -0.92 3.06 7.08
C LEU A 95 -0.35 4.24 6.26
N TRP A 96 -1.20 5.21 5.90
CA TRP A 96 -0.79 6.44 5.20
C TRP A 96 0.34 7.17 5.93
N GLN A 97 0.22 7.36 7.25
CA GLN A 97 1.27 8.00 8.05
C GLN A 97 2.59 7.23 7.99
N ARG A 98 2.55 5.90 8.02
CA ARG A 98 3.75 5.07 7.89
C ARG A 98 4.36 5.16 6.49
N PHE A 99 3.55 5.14 5.45
CA PHE A 99 4.00 5.35 4.06
C PHE A 99 4.65 6.73 3.89
N CYS A 100 4.07 7.80 4.45
CA CYS A 100 4.68 9.13 4.45
C CYS A 100 6.04 9.15 5.15
N GLN A 101 6.19 8.45 6.28
CA GLN A 101 7.46 8.35 7.00
C GLN A 101 8.49 7.53 6.21
N PHE A 102 8.08 6.42 5.60
CA PHE A 102 8.93 5.54 4.82
C PHE A 102 9.43 6.20 3.53
N TYR A 103 8.51 6.78 2.74
CA TYR A 103 8.86 7.48 1.51
C TYR A 103 9.42 8.88 1.73
N ARG A 104 9.32 9.40 2.96
CA ARG A 104 9.63 10.79 3.35
C ARG A 104 9.02 11.82 2.41
N GLN A 105 7.86 11.48 1.86
CA GLN A 105 7.11 12.26 0.89
C GLN A 105 5.66 12.31 1.36
N ASP A 106 5.02 13.45 1.17
CA ASP A 106 3.59 13.61 1.40
C ASP A 106 2.93 14.05 0.08
N PRO A 107 2.47 13.09 -0.75
CA PRO A 107 1.78 13.39 -2.01
C PRO A 107 0.48 14.17 -1.77
N SER A 108 -0.19 13.97 -0.63
CA SER A 108 -1.43 14.66 -0.31
C SER A 108 -1.23 16.17 -0.11
N GLN A 109 -0.03 16.60 0.31
CA GLN A 109 0.32 18.01 0.40
C GLN A 109 0.81 18.62 -0.91
N ARG A 110 1.22 17.81 -1.89
CA ARG A 110 1.61 18.32 -3.23
C ARG A 110 0.40 18.71 -4.07
N LEU A 111 -0.78 18.16 -3.79
CA LEU A 111 -2.03 18.40 -4.52
C LEU A 111 -2.81 19.65 -4.02
N ARG A 112 -2.25 20.46 -3.12
CA ARG A 112 -2.86 21.71 -2.62
C ARG A 112 -2.40 22.95 -3.36
#